data_AF-A0A838SA63-F1
#
_entry.id   AF-A0A838SA63-F1
#
_cell.length_a   1.000
_cell.length_b   1.000
_cell.length_c   1.000
_cell.angle_alpha   90.00
_cell.angle_beta   90.00
_cell.angle_gamma   90.00
#
_symmetry.space_group_name_H-M   'P 1'
#
loop_
_entity.id
_entity.type
_entity.pdbx_description
1 polymer ?
#
loop_
_entity_poly.entity_id
_entity_poly.type
_entity_poly.pdbx_seq_one_letter_code
_entity_poly.pdbx_strand_id
1 'polypeptide(L)'
;MSSFTPKDELHELLVDRLDATTAHGLDEQLRDPRFRVPVLELLIELKEISSKIQGEAVWALGELNRKGCLASVIPWLDLGITFAQASGALGLRYFKESHMILGFLEKESNRDELLAHVMELADGSHEAAPQCGYEWFKVLPQLCGEIAIPELQEWARLGMDLSEWNYVLGNEFFRECPSIARAVPLESAKSWIGFGMKLMVQNSLGKPDYIGTLEFFRTSPSLFLEFNDADVKQRVIDLGTRLADHSPEQAVAFLAKAPEVLARVSTVEWKIRILKFGLLVADRDPDATLAYFARVSEVVGLAGKEDDTGVFDAWFGQGMEALEYSVEAGRAFFGLETQQACSAVEQAMSGVSLRQVARSLKMFARALCGEDVAIEGLPEGGGSVGASHMSASPVSEKAQVSTDGKTVYLPLVMRRSETREGNRRWYTVMVAHEVGHVEFGTYALSTQVLQRVATGVQTRYEKEALSPKRGVHTLGNLSTLPATGDYQGFVGNCGRCAN
;
A
#
# COMPACT_ATOMS: atom_id res chain seq x y z
N MET A 1 -37.91 9.02 69.31
CA MET A 1 -38.04 7.64 68.84
C MET A 1 -37.15 7.50 67.61
N SER A 2 -36.14 6.65 67.76
CA SER A 2 -35.10 6.17 66.84
C SER A 2 -34.54 7.11 65.75
N SER A 3 -33.43 7.76 66.10
CA SER A 3 -32.36 8.10 65.18
C SER A 3 -31.70 6.82 64.66
N PHE A 4 -32.10 6.36 63.48
CA PHE A 4 -31.27 5.47 62.68
C PHE A 4 -30.20 6.34 62.01
N THR A 5 -29.02 6.46 62.62
CA THR A 5 -27.82 6.76 61.84
C THR A 5 -27.59 5.54 60.95
N PRO A 6 -27.64 5.65 59.61
CA PRO A 6 -27.28 4.53 58.75
C PRO A 6 -25.84 4.20 59.11
N LYS A 7 -25.63 3.01 59.70
CA LYS A 7 -24.34 2.35 59.54
C LYS A 7 -24.11 2.32 58.04
N ASP A 8 -22.96 2.80 57.61
CA ASP A 8 -22.67 3.08 56.21
C ASP A 8 -22.88 1.84 55.34
N GLU A 9 -24.07 1.69 54.77
CA GLU A 9 -24.46 0.53 53.95
C GLU A 9 -23.50 0.35 52.77
N LEU A 10 -22.98 1.46 52.23
CA LEU A 10 -21.92 1.46 51.24
C LEU A 10 -20.63 0.81 51.80
N HIS A 11 -20.21 1.16 53.01
CA HIS A 11 -19.03 0.57 53.63
C HIS A 11 -19.19 -0.94 53.87
N GLU A 12 -20.37 -1.38 54.31
CA GLU A 12 -20.67 -2.81 54.47
C GLU A 12 -20.61 -3.56 53.13
N LEU A 13 -21.17 -2.98 52.06
CA LEU A 13 -21.08 -3.55 50.70
C LEU A 13 -19.64 -3.64 50.20
N LEU A 14 -18.82 -2.61 50.44
CA LEU A 14 -17.41 -2.60 50.04
C LEU A 14 -16.61 -3.70 50.75
N VAL A 15 -16.78 -3.85 52.07
CA VAL A 15 -16.04 -4.85 52.87
C VAL A 15 -16.48 -6.29 52.57
N ASP A 16 -17.72 -6.52 52.11
CA ASP A 16 -18.19 -7.85 51.67
C ASP A 16 -17.42 -8.37 50.44
N ARG A 17 -16.93 -7.47 49.58
CA ARG A 17 -16.40 -7.82 48.25
C ARG A 17 -14.94 -7.44 48.01
N LEU A 18 -14.37 -6.57 48.83
CA LEU A 18 -13.00 -6.07 48.70
C LEU A 18 -12.17 -6.37 49.94
N ASP A 19 -10.84 -6.33 49.81
CA ASP A 19 -9.97 -6.36 50.98
C ASP A 19 -10.14 -5.08 51.81
N ALA A 20 -9.86 -5.19 53.12
CA ALA A 20 -10.10 -4.11 54.08
C ALA A 20 -9.37 -2.80 53.74
N THR A 21 -8.19 -2.86 53.12
CA THR A 21 -7.41 -1.68 52.75
C THR A 21 -8.05 -0.97 51.55
N THR A 22 -8.42 -1.72 50.51
CA THR A 22 -9.10 -1.15 49.34
C THR A 22 -10.49 -0.61 49.70
N ALA A 23 -11.25 -1.34 50.52
CA ALA A 23 -12.58 -0.93 50.97
C ALA A 23 -12.54 0.38 51.77
N HIS A 24 -11.59 0.52 52.71
CA HIS A 24 -11.45 1.73 53.50
C HIS A 24 -11.02 2.93 52.64
N GLY A 25 -10.05 2.74 51.73
CA GLY A 25 -9.61 3.80 50.83
C GLY A 25 -10.71 4.29 49.87
N LEU A 26 -11.56 3.38 49.38
CA LEU A 26 -12.74 3.74 48.58
C LEU A 26 -13.78 4.51 49.38
N ASP A 27 -14.09 4.05 50.59
CA ASP A 27 -15.07 4.72 51.45
C ASP A 27 -14.65 6.15 51.82
N GLU A 28 -13.35 6.40 51.98
CA GLU A 28 -12.82 7.75 52.15
C GLU A 28 -12.97 8.63 50.90
N GLN A 29 -12.65 8.09 49.72
CA GLN A 29 -12.74 8.85 48.46
C GLN A 29 -14.19 9.14 48.05
N LEU A 30 -15.12 8.23 48.36
CA LEU A 30 -16.55 8.37 48.11
C LEU A 30 -17.31 8.99 49.29
N ARG A 31 -16.61 9.65 50.23
CA ARG A 31 -17.25 10.26 51.42
C ARG A 31 -18.14 11.44 51.08
N ASP A 32 -17.83 12.19 50.03
CA ASP A 32 -18.64 13.32 49.60
C ASP A 32 -20.07 12.84 49.26
N PRO A 33 -21.12 13.38 49.91
CA PRO A 33 -22.50 12.99 49.66
C PRO A 33 -22.93 13.04 48.19
N ARG A 34 -22.31 13.91 47.39
CA ARG A 34 -22.58 14.04 45.95
C ARG A 34 -22.21 12.79 45.15
N PHE A 35 -21.25 12.00 45.64
CA PHE A 35 -20.88 10.72 45.05
C PHE A 35 -21.46 9.55 45.86
N ARG A 36 -21.43 9.65 47.20
CA ARG A 36 -21.85 8.58 48.11
C ARG A 36 -23.29 8.13 47.88
N VAL A 37 -24.21 9.10 47.79
CA VAL A 37 -25.65 8.81 47.69
C VAL A 37 -25.98 8.18 46.33
N PRO A 38 -25.60 8.78 45.18
CA PRO A 38 -25.89 8.15 43.89
C PRO A 38 -25.23 6.79 43.71
N VAL A 39 -23.97 6.61 44.15
CA VAL A 39 -23.28 5.32 44.03
C VAL A 39 -24.00 4.23 44.83
N LEU A 40 -24.45 4.53 46.05
CA LEU A 40 -25.22 3.57 46.84
C LEU A 40 -26.56 3.23 46.18
N GLU A 41 -27.29 4.23 45.69
CA GLU A 41 -28.57 4.04 44.99
C GLU A 41 -28.42 3.14 43.77
N LEU A 42 -27.44 3.41 42.91
CA LEU A 42 -27.17 2.61 41.71
C LEU A 42 -26.70 1.18 42.03
N LEU A 43 -25.88 1.00 43.07
CA LEU A 43 -25.49 -0.32 43.53
C LEU A 43 -26.67 -1.11 44.09
N ILE A 44 -27.63 -0.45 44.75
CA ILE A 44 -28.88 -1.09 45.20
C ILE A 44 -29.73 -1.47 44.00
N GLU A 45 -29.87 -0.61 43.00
CA GLU A 45 -30.58 -0.93 41.76
C GLU A 45 -29.98 -2.16 41.05
N LEU A 46 -28.64 -2.22 40.93
CA LEU A 46 -27.95 -3.40 40.39
C LEU A 46 -28.23 -4.67 41.19
N LYS A 47 -28.44 -4.56 42.50
CA LYS A 47 -28.79 -5.71 43.35
C LYS A 47 -30.17 -6.25 43.03
N GLU A 48 -31.13 -5.37 42.78
CA GLU A 48 -32.50 -5.74 42.39
C GLU A 48 -32.51 -6.47 41.04
N ILE A 49 -31.58 -6.13 40.13
CA ILE A 49 -31.35 -6.89 38.89
C ILE A 49 -30.65 -8.23 39.19
N SER A 50 -29.50 -8.19 39.87
CA SER A 50 -28.72 -9.38 40.23
C SER A 50 -27.65 -9.08 41.28
N SER A 51 -27.74 -9.75 42.43
CA SER A 51 -26.71 -9.70 43.49
C SER A 51 -25.32 -10.13 43.00
N LYS A 52 -25.25 -10.99 41.99
CA LYS A 52 -23.99 -11.41 41.37
C LYS A 52 -23.35 -10.26 40.58
N ILE A 53 -24.15 -9.52 39.81
CA ILE A 53 -23.68 -8.37 39.02
C ILE A 53 -23.27 -7.23 39.96
N GLN A 54 -24.07 -6.95 40.99
CA GLN A 54 -23.71 -6.01 42.04
C GLN A 54 -22.34 -6.37 42.67
N GLY A 55 -22.13 -7.63 43.04
CA GLY A 55 -20.86 -8.08 43.61
C GLY A 55 -19.67 -7.85 42.68
N GLU A 56 -19.85 -8.07 41.37
CA GLU A 56 -18.84 -7.78 40.35
C GLU A 56 -18.60 -6.27 40.18
N ALA A 57 -19.66 -5.46 40.19
CA ALA A 57 -19.56 -4.01 40.11
C ALA A 57 -18.79 -3.43 41.31
N VAL A 58 -19.06 -3.91 42.54
CA VAL A 58 -18.32 -3.51 43.74
C VAL A 58 -16.85 -3.93 43.66
N TRP A 59 -16.56 -5.13 43.13
CA TRP A 59 -15.18 -5.55 42.89
C TRP A 59 -14.48 -4.64 41.88
N ALA A 60 -15.12 -4.37 40.74
CA ALA A 60 -14.60 -3.52 39.67
C ALA A 60 -14.43 -2.05 40.08
N LEU A 61 -15.24 -1.56 41.03
CA LEU A 61 -15.09 -0.24 41.64
C LEU A 61 -13.73 -0.11 42.36
N GLY A 62 -13.26 -1.19 42.99
CA GLY A 62 -11.89 -1.31 43.51
C GLY A 62 -10.84 -1.06 42.42
N GLU A 63 -11.00 -1.69 41.27
CA GLU A 63 -10.08 -1.52 40.13
C GLU A 63 -10.12 -0.12 39.53
N LEU A 64 -11.31 0.48 39.43
CA LEU A 64 -11.47 1.85 38.95
C LEU A 64 -10.74 2.84 39.83
N ASN A 65 -10.82 2.67 41.15
CA ASN A 65 -10.06 3.50 42.08
C ASN A 65 -8.55 3.36 41.89
N ARG A 66 -8.05 2.12 41.78
CA ARG A 66 -6.63 1.87 41.53
C ARG A 66 -6.12 2.52 40.24
N LYS A 67 -7.01 2.73 39.26
CA LYS A 67 -6.71 3.37 37.97
C LYS A 67 -6.98 4.88 37.94
N GLY A 68 -7.48 5.47 39.02
CA GLY A 68 -7.79 6.90 39.07
C GLY A 68 -9.01 7.29 38.22
N CYS A 69 -9.99 6.39 38.08
CA CYS A 69 -11.17 6.58 37.24
C CYS A 69 -12.45 6.86 38.04
N LEU A 70 -12.35 7.13 39.36
CA LEU A 70 -13.54 7.34 40.21
C LEU A 70 -14.38 8.56 39.83
N ALA A 71 -13.81 9.56 39.17
CA ALA A 71 -14.57 10.73 38.71
C ALA A 71 -15.77 10.33 37.84
N SER A 72 -15.63 9.26 37.04
CA SER A 72 -16.65 8.74 36.12
C SER A 72 -17.50 7.61 36.73
N VAL A 73 -17.48 7.41 38.06
CA VAL A 73 -18.14 6.26 38.70
C VAL A 73 -19.65 6.22 38.46
N ILE A 74 -20.32 7.38 38.46
CA ILE A 74 -21.77 7.49 38.27
C ILE A 74 -22.15 7.08 36.83
N PRO A 75 -21.65 7.75 35.76
CA PRO A 75 -21.99 7.34 34.39
C PRO A 75 -21.52 5.92 34.07
N TRP A 76 -20.45 5.44 34.71
CA TRP A 76 -20.01 4.05 34.58
C TRP A 76 -21.00 3.04 35.18
N LEU A 77 -21.57 3.32 36.36
CA LEU A 77 -22.59 2.48 36.99
C LEU A 77 -23.90 2.51 36.20
N ASP A 78 -24.35 3.70 35.77
CA ASP A 78 -25.56 3.89 34.97
C ASP A 78 -25.49 3.05 33.68
N LEU A 79 -24.39 3.16 32.92
CA LEU A 79 -24.18 2.36 31.72
C LEU A 79 -24.19 0.84 32.02
N GLY A 80 -23.61 0.44 33.14
CA GLY A 80 -23.62 -0.96 33.57
C GLY A 80 -25.02 -1.48 33.94
N ILE A 81 -25.87 -0.62 34.51
CA ILE A 81 -27.29 -0.89 34.77
C ILE A 81 -28.03 -1.07 33.45
N THR A 82 -27.89 -0.14 32.50
CA THR A 82 -28.48 -0.26 31.15
C THR A 82 -28.15 -1.62 30.52
N PHE A 83 -26.88 -2.04 30.54
CA PHE A 83 -26.50 -3.35 30.02
C PHE A 83 -27.05 -4.52 30.82
N ALA A 84 -27.11 -4.41 32.15
CA ALA A 84 -27.63 -5.47 33.02
C ALA A 84 -29.15 -5.65 32.85
N GLN A 85 -29.90 -4.56 32.66
CA GLN A 85 -31.33 -4.57 32.38
C GLN A 85 -31.63 -5.22 31.03
N ALA A 86 -30.81 -4.95 30.01
CA ALA A 86 -30.92 -5.60 28.71
C ALA A 86 -30.59 -7.11 28.79
N SER A 87 -29.49 -7.47 29.45
CA SER A 87 -29.09 -8.86 29.67
C SER A 87 -28.10 -8.98 30.82
N GLY A 88 -28.42 -9.81 31.83
CA GLY A 88 -27.52 -10.03 32.96
C GLY A 88 -26.15 -10.59 32.55
N ALA A 89 -26.04 -11.28 31.41
CA ALA A 89 -24.75 -11.71 30.87
C ALA A 89 -23.92 -10.54 30.33
N LEU A 90 -24.57 -9.55 29.70
CA LEU A 90 -23.92 -8.36 29.17
C LEU A 90 -23.44 -7.45 30.30
N GLY A 91 -24.30 -7.17 31.30
CA GLY A 91 -23.92 -6.43 32.50
C GLY A 91 -22.74 -7.08 33.23
N LEU A 92 -22.73 -8.41 33.37
CA LEU A 92 -21.60 -9.11 33.99
C LEU A 92 -20.29 -8.98 33.18
N ARG A 93 -20.34 -9.05 31.85
CA ARG A 93 -19.17 -8.84 30.99
C ARG A 93 -18.67 -7.40 31.08
N TYR A 94 -19.58 -6.43 31.07
CA TYR A 94 -19.26 -5.02 31.24
C TYR A 94 -18.50 -4.76 32.53
N PHE A 95 -19.01 -5.19 33.69
CA PHE A 95 -18.30 -4.93 34.96
C PHE A 95 -16.94 -5.65 35.06
N LYS A 96 -16.78 -6.81 34.40
CA LYS A 96 -15.50 -7.54 34.33
C LYS A 96 -14.42 -6.90 33.48
N GLU A 97 -14.80 -6.10 32.48
CA GLU A 97 -13.87 -5.60 31.46
C GLU A 97 -13.74 -4.08 31.47
N SER A 98 -14.80 -3.37 31.85
CA SER A 98 -14.91 -1.91 31.77
C SER A 98 -13.83 -1.17 32.55
N HIS A 99 -13.44 -1.66 33.73
CA HIS A 99 -12.38 -1.03 34.52
C HIS A 99 -11.02 -1.01 33.78
N MET A 100 -10.75 -1.98 32.89
CA MET A 100 -9.56 -1.93 32.02
C MET A 100 -9.73 -0.92 30.90
N ILE A 101 -10.90 -0.94 30.24
CA ILE A 101 -11.25 -0.07 29.11
C ILE A 101 -11.20 1.41 29.52
N LEU A 102 -11.84 1.78 30.64
CA LEU A 102 -11.85 3.17 31.16
C LEU A 102 -10.44 3.69 31.47
N GLY A 103 -9.53 2.81 31.89
CA GLY A 103 -8.14 3.18 32.16
C GLY A 103 -7.38 3.63 30.91
N PHE A 104 -7.83 3.23 29.72
CA PHE A 104 -7.25 3.64 28.43
C PHE A 104 -8.01 4.80 27.76
N LEU A 105 -9.22 5.14 28.22
CA LEU A 105 -9.93 6.32 27.74
C LEU A 105 -9.23 7.61 28.22
N GLU A 106 -9.19 8.61 27.33
CA GLU A 106 -8.55 9.92 27.55
C GLU A 106 -9.03 10.64 28.83
N LYS A 107 -8.42 11.79 29.17
CA LYS A 107 -8.65 12.53 30.43
C LYS A 107 -10.15 12.67 30.80
N GLU A 108 -10.39 12.76 32.11
CA GLU A 108 -11.70 12.79 32.80
C GLU A 108 -12.83 13.51 32.06
N SER A 109 -12.58 14.69 31.47
CA SER A 109 -13.61 15.47 30.76
C SER A 109 -14.25 14.76 29.56
N ASN A 110 -13.50 13.91 28.85
CA ASN A 110 -14.01 13.20 27.68
C ASN A 110 -14.62 11.84 28.05
N ARG A 111 -14.29 11.27 29.23
CA ARG A 111 -14.77 9.93 29.63
C ARG A 111 -16.28 9.94 29.84
N ASP A 112 -16.78 10.92 30.57
CA ASP A 112 -18.20 11.01 30.89
C ASP A 112 -19.03 11.25 29.62
N GLU A 113 -18.54 12.09 28.70
CA GLU A 113 -19.17 12.34 27.39
C GLU A 113 -19.18 11.07 26.52
N LEU A 114 -18.08 10.32 26.47
CA LEU A 114 -18.00 9.05 25.73
C LEU A 114 -18.92 7.98 26.35
N LEU A 115 -18.97 7.87 27.67
CA LEU A 115 -19.86 6.93 28.36
C LEU A 115 -21.33 7.29 28.13
N ALA A 116 -21.68 8.58 28.20
CA ALA A 116 -23.03 9.05 27.90
C ALA A 116 -23.43 8.71 26.46
N HIS A 117 -22.52 8.86 25.50
CA HIS A 117 -22.80 8.49 24.12
C HIS A 117 -22.97 6.97 23.94
N VAL A 118 -22.15 6.14 24.60
CA VAL A 118 -22.36 4.68 24.60
C VAL A 118 -23.72 4.31 25.21
N MET A 119 -24.10 4.98 26.29
CA MET A 119 -25.38 4.75 26.96
C MET A 119 -26.56 5.12 26.04
N GLU A 120 -26.49 6.25 25.35
CA GLU A 120 -27.49 6.65 24.34
C GLU A 120 -27.65 5.59 23.24
N LEU A 121 -26.54 5.04 22.75
CA LEU A 121 -26.58 3.96 21.76
C LEU A 121 -27.17 2.67 22.34
N ALA A 122 -26.83 2.33 23.59
CA ALA A 122 -27.29 1.12 24.27
C ALA A 122 -28.78 1.15 24.64
N ASP A 123 -29.30 2.33 25.00
CA ASP A 123 -30.73 2.59 25.29
C ASP A 123 -31.59 2.74 24.01
N GLY A 124 -30.99 2.57 22.83
CA GLY A 124 -31.69 2.61 21.56
C GLY A 124 -32.87 1.62 21.50
N SER A 125 -33.87 1.94 20.68
CA SER A 125 -35.13 1.18 20.59
C SER A 125 -34.99 -0.24 20.00
N HIS A 126 -33.81 -0.57 19.49
CA HIS A 126 -33.54 -1.82 18.77
C HIS A 126 -33.05 -2.91 19.73
N GLU A 127 -33.51 -4.15 19.54
CA GLU A 127 -33.12 -5.29 20.40
C GLU A 127 -31.58 -5.50 20.43
N ALA A 128 -30.90 -5.19 19.34
CA ALA A 128 -29.45 -5.30 19.22
C ALA A 128 -28.67 -4.11 19.82
N ALA A 129 -29.34 -3.02 20.19
CA ALA A 129 -28.71 -1.77 20.61
C ALA A 129 -27.77 -1.93 21.82
N PRO A 130 -28.13 -2.65 22.90
CA PRO A 130 -27.23 -2.87 24.04
C PRO A 130 -25.96 -3.61 23.64
N GLN A 131 -26.07 -4.60 22.76
CA GLN A 131 -24.92 -5.38 22.31
C GLN A 131 -24.00 -4.56 21.39
N CYS A 132 -24.57 -3.71 20.54
CA CYS A 132 -23.82 -2.77 19.70
C CYS A 132 -23.11 -1.71 20.54
N GLY A 133 -23.79 -1.12 21.51
CA GLY A 133 -23.20 -0.16 22.46
C GLY A 133 -22.02 -0.78 23.23
N TYR A 134 -22.13 -2.03 23.66
CA TYR A 134 -21.03 -2.71 24.34
C TYR A 134 -19.83 -3.00 23.42
N GLU A 135 -20.06 -3.41 22.16
CA GLU A 135 -18.95 -3.57 21.21
C GLU A 135 -18.30 -2.23 20.86
N TRP A 136 -19.08 -1.16 20.71
CA TRP A 136 -18.56 0.19 20.51
C TRP A 136 -17.67 0.62 21.69
N PHE A 137 -18.15 0.44 22.92
CA PHE A 137 -17.38 0.72 24.13
C PHE A 137 -16.02 0.01 24.18
N LYS A 138 -15.94 -1.24 23.71
CA LYS A 138 -14.68 -2.00 23.69
C LYS A 138 -13.65 -1.44 22.72
N VAL A 139 -14.09 -0.86 21.59
CA VAL A 139 -13.18 -0.36 20.56
C VAL A 139 -12.82 1.12 20.74
N LEU A 140 -13.61 1.87 21.52
CA LEU A 140 -13.37 3.29 21.80
C LEU A 140 -11.92 3.63 22.18
N PRO A 141 -11.22 2.91 23.08
CA PRO A 141 -9.85 3.27 23.45
C PRO A 141 -8.84 3.25 22.31
N GLN A 142 -9.13 2.54 21.21
CA GLN A 142 -8.27 2.48 20.02
C GLN A 142 -8.55 3.62 19.03
N LEU A 143 -9.71 4.26 19.16
CA LEU A 143 -10.18 5.36 18.31
C LEU A 143 -9.94 6.72 18.97
N CYS A 144 -10.05 6.77 20.30
CA CYS A 144 -9.79 7.97 21.08
C CYS A 144 -8.33 8.43 20.92
N GLY A 145 -8.14 9.73 20.72
CA GLY A 145 -6.83 10.35 20.51
C GLY A 145 -6.37 10.45 19.05
N GLU A 146 -6.97 9.66 18.15
CA GLU A 146 -6.77 9.78 16.70
C GLU A 146 -7.93 10.53 16.02
N ILE A 147 -9.15 10.38 16.56
CA ILE A 147 -10.40 10.87 15.96
C ILE A 147 -11.14 11.78 16.93
N ALA A 148 -11.72 12.88 16.42
CA ALA A 148 -12.50 13.81 17.22
C ALA A 148 -13.86 13.22 17.63
N ILE A 149 -14.39 13.61 18.79
CA ILE A 149 -15.67 13.09 19.33
C ILE A 149 -16.84 13.19 18.33
N PRO A 150 -17.06 14.30 17.60
CA PRO A 150 -18.15 14.36 16.62
C PRO A 150 -18.02 13.34 15.48
N GLU A 151 -16.78 13.01 15.09
CA GLU A 151 -16.52 11.99 14.08
C GLU A 151 -16.75 10.58 14.64
N LEU A 152 -16.39 10.33 15.91
CA LEU A 152 -16.72 9.08 16.61
C LEU A 152 -18.23 8.85 16.66
N GLN A 153 -19.00 9.90 16.94
CA GLN A 153 -20.47 9.83 16.96
C GLN A 153 -21.05 9.43 15.60
N GLU A 154 -20.49 9.97 14.51
CA GLU A 154 -20.93 9.61 13.16
C GLU A 154 -20.54 8.17 12.78
N TRP A 155 -19.35 7.70 13.16
CA TRP A 155 -18.96 6.29 13.01
C TRP A 155 -19.91 5.36 13.78
N ALA A 156 -20.27 5.72 15.01
CA ALA A 156 -21.22 4.95 15.80
C ALA A 156 -22.61 4.92 15.15
N ARG A 157 -23.07 6.06 14.63
CA ARG A 157 -24.34 6.19 13.91
C ARG A 157 -24.38 5.27 12.68
N LEU A 158 -23.32 5.22 11.89
CA LEU A 158 -23.21 4.29 10.75
C LEU A 158 -23.28 2.81 11.17
N GLY A 159 -22.62 2.46 12.28
CA GLY A 159 -22.68 1.11 12.84
C GLY A 159 -24.08 0.74 13.32
N MET A 160 -24.79 1.69 13.95
CA MET A 160 -26.19 1.50 14.37
C MET A 160 -27.12 1.32 13.17
N ASP A 161 -27.06 2.22 12.19
CA ASP A 161 -27.84 2.12 10.93
C ASP A 161 -27.66 0.73 10.29
N LEU A 162 -26.42 0.21 10.28
CA LEU A 162 -26.12 -1.11 9.74
C LEU A 162 -26.64 -2.25 10.63
N SER A 163 -26.58 -2.10 11.95
CA SER A 163 -27.08 -3.10 12.91
C SER A 163 -28.61 -3.23 12.88
N GLU A 164 -29.32 -2.13 12.62
CA GLU A 164 -30.77 -2.12 12.42
C GLU A 164 -31.17 -2.95 11.19
N TRP A 165 -30.36 -2.87 10.14
CA TRP A 165 -30.56 -3.68 8.95
C TRP A 165 -30.16 -5.15 9.18
N ASN A 166 -28.98 -5.38 9.77
CA ASN A 166 -28.52 -6.70 10.16
C ASN A 166 -27.48 -6.61 11.29
N TYR A 167 -27.85 -7.18 12.44
CA TYR A 167 -26.99 -7.20 13.62
C TYR A 167 -25.61 -7.82 13.38
N VAL A 168 -25.49 -8.90 12.58
CA VAL A 168 -24.20 -9.56 12.35
C VAL A 168 -23.24 -8.62 11.63
N LEU A 169 -23.72 -7.88 10.63
CA LEU A 169 -22.91 -6.90 9.91
C LEU A 169 -22.58 -5.68 10.77
N GLY A 170 -23.55 -5.14 11.50
CA GLY A 170 -23.32 -4.01 12.41
C GLY A 170 -22.30 -4.35 13.50
N ASN A 171 -22.43 -5.54 14.11
CA ASN A 171 -21.49 -6.02 15.11
C ASN A 171 -20.07 -6.21 14.55
N GLU A 172 -19.94 -6.73 13.32
CA GLU A 172 -18.62 -6.84 12.68
C GLU A 172 -18.02 -5.46 12.36
N PHE A 173 -18.85 -4.53 11.88
CA PHE A 173 -18.43 -3.16 11.60
C PHE A 173 -17.90 -2.47 12.86
N PHE A 174 -18.58 -2.59 14.01
CA PHE A 174 -18.08 -2.04 15.27
C PHE A 174 -16.73 -2.64 15.67
N ARG A 175 -16.57 -3.97 15.54
CA ARG A 175 -15.32 -4.66 15.87
C ARG A 175 -14.15 -4.21 15.01
N GLU A 176 -14.37 -4.03 13.72
CA GLU A 176 -13.33 -3.62 12.75
C GLU A 176 -13.23 -2.09 12.61
N CYS A 177 -14.07 -1.31 13.31
CA CYS A 177 -14.12 0.15 13.20
C CYS A 177 -12.74 0.83 13.40
N PRO A 178 -11.88 0.43 14.35
CA PRO A 178 -10.52 0.97 14.46
C PRO A 178 -9.68 0.84 13.19
N SER A 179 -9.76 -0.32 12.52
CA SER A 179 -9.08 -0.56 11.25
C SER A 179 -9.71 0.26 10.13
N ILE A 180 -11.05 0.28 10.07
CA ILE A 180 -11.83 0.97 9.04
C ILE A 180 -11.59 2.48 9.12
N ALA A 181 -11.73 3.09 10.29
CA ALA A 181 -11.62 4.53 10.48
C ALA A 181 -10.21 5.07 10.20
N ARG A 182 -9.17 4.24 10.40
CA ARG A 182 -7.79 4.58 9.99
C ARG A 182 -7.60 4.51 8.47
N ALA A 183 -8.32 3.62 7.79
CA ALA A 183 -8.13 3.35 6.36
C ALA A 183 -9.06 4.17 5.46
N VAL A 184 -10.29 4.45 5.88
CA VAL A 184 -11.37 5.01 5.05
C VAL A 184 -11.80 6.36 5.63
N PRO A 185 -11.77 7.45 4.83
CA PRO A 185 -12.30 8.75 5.27
C PRO A 185 -13.78 8.66 5.65
N LEU A 186 -14.18 9.43 6.66
CA LEU A 186 -15.56 9.41 7.16
C LEU A 186 -16.58 9.78 6.06
N GLU A 187 -16.22 10.72 5.17
CA GLU A 187 -17.09 11.14 4.06
C GLU A 187 -17.34 10.01 3.06
N SER A 188 -16.38 9.09 2.93
CA SER A 188 -16.44 7.92 2.06
C SER A 188 -17.04 6.68 2.75
N ALA A 189 -17.16 6.68 4.07
CA ALA A 189 -17.53 5.51 4.87
C ALA A 189 -18.88 4.92 4.45
N LYS A 190 -19.90 5.75 4.25
CA LYS A 190 -21.23 5.28 3.80
C LYS A 190 -21.19 4.61 2.43
N SER A 191 -20.42 5.19 1.50
CA SER A 191 -20.23 4.62 0.16
C SER A 191 -19.44 3.30 0.22
N TRP A 192 -18.43 3.23 1.09
CA TRP A 192 -17.64 2.01 1.32
C TRP A 192 -18.50 0.89 1.94
N ILE A 193 -19.37 1.21 2.90
CA ILE A 193 -20.35 0.25 3.43
C ILE A 193 -21.26 -0.22 2.29
N GLY A 194 -21.79 0.71 1.49
CA GLY A 194 -22.61 0.40 0.32
C GLY A 194 -21.92 -0.54 -0.68
N PHE A 195 -20.61 -0.37 -0.91
CA PHE A 195 -19.82 -1.30 -1.71
C PHE A 195 -19.83 -2.71 -1.08
N GLY A 196 -19.46 -2.82 0.19
CA GLY A 196 -19.45 -4.11 0.90
C GLY A 196 -20.80 -4.82 0.89
N MET A 197 -21.90 -4.08 0.97
CA MET A 197 -23.26 -4.63 0.91
C MET A 197 -23.60 -5.23 -0.46
N LYS A 198 -23.05 -4.71 -1.57
CA LYS A 198 -23.25 -5.29 -2.90
C LYS A 198 -22.50 -6.61 -3.11
N LEU A 199 -21.61 -6.99 -2.19
CA LEU A 199 -20.89 -8.26 -2.24
C LEU A 199 -21.69 -9.43 -1.64
N MET A 200 -22.90 -9.18 -1.15
CA MET A 200 -23.79 -10.23 -0.66
C MET A 200 -24.33 -11.08 -1.83
N VAL A 201 -24.21 -12.39 -1.70
CA VAL A 201 -24.72 -13.37 -2.68
C VAL A 201 -25.86 -14.16 -2.06
N GLN A 202 -26.71 -14.79 -2.86
CA GLN A 202 -27.72 -15.72 -2.35
C GLN A 202 -27.11 -17.11 -2.16
N ASN A 203 -27.34 -17.72 -1.00
CA ASN A 203 -26.97 -19.11 -0.76
C ASN A 203 -27.91 -20.07 -1.50
N SER A 204 -27.60 -21.38 -1.44
CA SER A 204 -28.39 -22.44 -2.10
C SER A 204 -29.85 -22.53 -1.63
N LEU A 205 -30.21 -21.86 -0.53
CA LEU A 205 -31.56 -21.78 0.03
C LEU A 205 -32.27 -20.46 -0.32
N GLY A 206 -31.66 -19.61 -1.15
CA GLY A 206 -32.21 -18.31 -1.56
C GLY A 206 -32.13 -17.21 -0.49
N LYS A 207 -31.41 -17.45 0.61
CA LYS A 207 -31.19 -16.45 1.66
C LYS A 207 -29.90 -15.67 1.40
N PRO A 208 -29.80 -14.39 1.81
CA PRO A 208 -28.57 -13.63 1.71
C PRO A 208 -27.44 -14.29 2.52
N ASP A 209 -26.27 -14.39 1.90
CA ASP A 209 -25.01 -14.79 2.49
C ASP A 209 -24.14 -13.56 2.73
N TYR A 210 -23.76 -13.37 3.98
CA TYR A 210 -23.03 -12.21 4.47
C TYR A 210 -21.51 -12.41 4.45
N ILE A 211 -21.02 -13.61 4.11
CA ILE A 211 -19.59 -13.93 4.19
C ILE A 211 -18.74 -12.95 3.37
N GLY A 212 -19.16 -12.63 2.13
CA GLY A 212 -18.42 -11.70 1.27
C GLY A 212 -18.31 -10.29 1.88
N THR A 213 -19.40 -9.77 2.46
CA THR A 213 -19.39 -8.46 3.14
C THR A 213 -18.56 -8.48 4.42
N LEU A 214 -18.64 -9.55 5.22
CA LEU A 214 -17.84 -9.71 6.44
C LEU A 214 -16.35 -9.78 6.12
N GLU A 215 -15.96 -10.54 5.09
CA GLU A 215 -14.58 -10.60 4.63
C GLU A 215 -14.10 -9.26 4.10
N PHE A 216 -14.95 -8.53 3.36
CA PHE A 216 -14.66 -7.18 2.91
C PHE A 216 -14.39 -6.21 4.07
N PHE A 217 -15.20 -6.22 5.15
CA PHE A 217 -14.95 -5.37 6.32
C PHE A 217 -13.64 -5.69 7.03
N ARG A 218 -13.23 -6.96 7.07
CA ARG A 218 -11.98 -7.40 7.72
C ARG A 218 -10.74 -7.11 6.89
N THR A 219 -10.82 -7.30 5.56
CA THR A 219 -9.63 -7.30 4.69
C THR A 219 -9.42 -5.97 3.99
N SER A 220 -10.49 -5.32 3.55
CA SER A 220 -10.34 -4.12 2.73
C SER A 220 -9.68 -2.93 3.45
N PRO A 221 -9.80 -2.70 4.78
CA PRO A 221 -9.04 -1.62 5.42
C PRO A 221 -7.54 -1.71 5.16
N SER A 222 -6.96 -2.91 5.17
CA SER A 222 -5.53 -3.10 4.87
C SER A 222 -5.16 -2.71 3.43
N LEU A 223 -6.03 -3.00 2.45
CA LEU A 223 -5.85 -2.60 1.05
C LEU A 223 -6.01 -1.09 0.89
N PHE A 224 -6.95 -0.48 1.60
CA PHE A 224 -7.20 0.95 1.55
C PHE A 224 -6.09 1.78 2.19
N LEU A 225 -5.29 1.21 3.11
CA LEU A 225 -4.08 1.84 3.63
C LEU A 225 -2.96 1.97 2.59
N GLU A 226 -2.99 1.18 1.51
CA GLU A 226 -2.02 1.30 0.41
C GLU A 226 -2.30 2.52 -0.49
N PHE A 227 -3.47 3.16 -0.34
CA PHE A 227 -3.82 4.40 -1.04
C PHE A 227 -3.56 5.61 -0.12
N ASN A 228 -2.69 6.52 -0.57
CA ASN A 228 -2.33 7.70 0.23
C ASN A 228 -3.34 8.85 0.14
N ASP A 229 -4.15 8.89 -0.91
CA ASP A 229 -4.99 10.03 -1.26
C ASP A 229 -6.48 9.72 -1.10
N ALA A 230 -7.24 10.63 -0.50
CA ALA A 230 -8.66 10.43 -0.20
C ALA A 230 -9.53 10.37 -1.47
N ASP A 231 -9.23 11.17 -2.49
CA ASP A 231 -9.95 11.13 -3.77
C ASP A 231 -9.70 9.80 -4.48
N VAL A 232 -8.46 9.29 -4.44
CA VAL A 232 -8.14 7.95 -4.98
C VAL A 232 -8.96 6.88 -4.26
N LYS A 233 -9.04 6.91 -2.92
CA LYS A 233 -9.87 5.98 -2.14
C LYS A 233 -11.34 6.03 -2.55
N GLN A 234 -11.91 7.24 -2.66
CA GLN A 234 -13.29 7.42 -3.10
C GLN A 234 -13.51 6.83 -4.51
N ARG A 235 -12.57 7.04 -5.45
CA ARG A 235 -12.69 6.50 -6.80
C ARG A 235 -12.56 4.98 -6.87
N VAL A 236 -11.74 4.38 -6.00
CA VAL A 236 -11.69 2.92 -5.84
C VAL A 236 -13.04 2.39 -5.33
N ILE A 237 -13.67 3.06 -4.36
CA ILE A 237 -15.00 2.72 -3.86
C ILE A 237 -16.04 2.84 -4.98
N ASP A 238 -16.05 3.95 -5.73
CA ASP A 238 -16.99 4.18 -6.83
C ASP A 238 -16.93 3.05 -7.88
N LEU A 239 -15.71 2.72 -8.32
CA LEU A 239 -15.49 1.68 -9.31
C LEU A 239 -15.82 0.28 -8.80
N GLY A 240 -15.38 -0.06 -7.58
CA GLY A 240 -15.71 -1.33 -6.95
C GLY A 240 -17.22 -1.51 -6.77
N THR A 241 -17.90 -0.45 -6.32
CA THR A 241 -19.37 -0.39 -6.19
C THR A 241 -20.07 -0.63 -7.52
N ARG A 242 -19.51 -0.08 -8.61
CA ARG A 242 -20.07 -0.25 -9.95
C ARG A 242 -19.85 -1.65 -10.51
N LEU A 243 -18.67 -2.23 -10.29
CA LEU A 243 -18.41 -3.62 -10.64
C LEU A 243 -19.33 -4.57 -9.88
N ALA A 244 -19.55 -4.31 -8.59
CA ALA A 244 -20.40 -5.14 -7.74
C ALA A 244 -21.89 -5.11 -8.13
N ASP A 245 -22.37 -4.07 -8.84
CA ASP A 245 -23.73 -4.06 -9.40
C ASP A 245 -23.94 -5.16 -10.45
N HIS A 246 -22.86 -5.55 -11.14
CA HIS A 246 -22.88 -6.53 -12.21
C HIS A 246 -22.35 -7.88 -11.77
N SER A 247 -21.25 -7.88 -11.00
CA SER A 247 -20.57 -9.09 -10.57
C SER A 247 -19.71 -8.85 -9.31
N PRO A 248 -20.15 -9.34 -8.13
CA PRO A 248 -19.39 -9.26 -6.88
C PRO A 248 -17.98 -9.81 -6.98
N GLU A 249 -17.80 -10.92 -7.69
CA GLU A 249 -16.51 -11.61 -7.83
C GLU A 249 -15.47 -10.72 -8.54
N GLN A 250 -15.90 -9.99 -9.56
CA GLN A 250 -15.05 -9.07 -10.33
C GLN A 250 -14.71 -7.84 -9.52
N ALA A 251 -15.63 -7.36 -8.67
CA ALA A 251 -15.36 -6.26 -7.76
C ALA A 251 -14.30 -6.63 -6.71
N VAL A 252 -14.36 -7.86 -6.16
CA VAL A 252 -13.33 -8.40 -5.26
C VAL A 252 -12.00 -8.56 -5.99
N ALA A 253 -12.01 -9.12 -7.20
CA ALA A 253 -10.80 -9.29 -8.01
C ALA A 253 -10.14 -7.95 -8.39
N PHE A 254 -10.95 -6.92 -8.65
CA PHE A 254 -10.48 -5.55 -8.86
C PHE A 254 -9.82 -5.01 -7.58
N LEU A 255 -10.51 -5.09 -6.44
CA LEU A 255 -10.02 -4.53 -5.18
C LEU A 255 -8.68 -5.17 -4.76
N ALA A 256 -8.51 -6.47 -4.96
CA ALA A 256 -7.26 -7.18 -4.68
C ALA A 256 -6.08 -6.73 -5.57
N LYS A 257 -6.33 -6.29 -6.80
CA LYS A 257 -5.30 -5.85 -7.76
C LYS A 257 -5.05 -4.34 -7.74
N ALA A 258 -6.01 -3.56 -7.28
CA ALA A 258 -5.95 -2.10 -7.33
C ALA A 258 -4.69 -1.51 -6.66
N PRO A 259 -4.24 -1.99 -5.48
CA PRO A 259 -3.01 -1.50 -4.87
C PRO A 259 -1.76 -1.70 -5.75
N GLU A 260 -1.57 -2.90 -6.29
CA GLU A 260 -0.43 -3.21 -7.18
C GLU A 260 -0.42 -2.33 -8.43
N VAL A 261 -1.58 -2.17 -9.08
CA VAL A 261 -1.70 -1.39 -10.32
C VAL A 261 -1.47 0.10 -10.05
N LEU A 262 -2.07 0.65 -8.99
CA LEU A 262 -1.98 2.07 -8.66
C LEU A 262 -0.63 2.43 -8.04
N ALA A 263 0.12 1.49 -7.45
CA ALA A 263 1.48 1.70 -6.98
C ALA A 263 2.47 1.96 -8.12
N ARG A 264 2.23 1.40 -9.32
CA ARG A 264 3.07 1.59 -10.52
C ARG A 264 2.84 2.92 -11.23
N VAL A 265 1.83 3.69 -10.82
CA VAL A 265 1.45 4.96 -11.43
C VAL A 265 2.05 6.13 -10.64
N SER A 266 2.74 7.04 -11.31
CA SER A 266 3.59 8.05 -10.66
C SER A 266 2.81 9.16 -9.95
N THR A 267 1.71 9.66 -10.54
CA THR A 267 0.97 10.82 -10.00
C THR A 267 -0.45 10.48 -9.54
N VAL A 268 -0.99 11.28 -8.62
CA VAL A 268 -2.36 11.14 -8.12
C VAL A 268 -3.37 11.41 -9.23
N GLU A 269 -3.09 12.39 -10.10
CA GLU A 269 -3.92 12.77 -11.24
C GLU A 269 -4.09 11.59 -12.20
N TRP A 270 -3.02 10.84 -12.47
CA TRP A 270 -3.07 9.64 -13.29
C TRP A 270 -3.85 8.51 -12.62
N LYS A 271 -3.69 8.30 -11.31
CA LYS A 271 -4.48 7.31 -10.56
C LYS A 271 -5.98 7.62 -10.68
N ILE A 272 -6.36 8.88 -10.45
CA ILE A 272 -7.75 9.35 -10.58
C ILE A 272 -8.24 9.18 -12.02
N ARG A 273 -7.42 9.51 -13.03
CA ARG A 273 -7.79 9.35 -14.45
C ARG A 273 -8.05 7.88 -14.79
N ILE A 274 -7.14 6.98 -14.43
CA ILE A 274 -7.26 5.55 -14.70
C ILE A 274 -8.53 4.98 -14.08
N LEU A 275 -8.85 5.37 -12.84
CA LEU A 275 -10.07 4.94 -12.14
C LEU A 275 -11.35 5.50 -12.81
N LYS A 276 -11.36 6.78 -13.19
CA LYS A 276 -12.50 7.38 -13.92
C LYS A 276 -12.77 6.70 -15.25
N PHE A 277 -11.71 6.39 -16.00
CA PHE A 277 -11.81 5.69 -17.28
C PHE A 277 -12.24 4.24 -17.08
N GLY A 278 -11.74 3.57 -16.04
CA GLY A 278 -12.19 2.25 -15.62
C GLY A 278 -13.68 2.20 -15.31
N LEU A 279 -14.24 3.26 -14.70
CA LEU A 279 -15.68 3.36 -14.43
C LEU A 279 -16.52 3.35 -15.73
N LEU A 280 -16.04 4.02 -16.78
CA LEU A 280 -16.70 4.00 -18.10
C LEU A 280 -16.70 2.60 -18.74
N VAL A 281 -15.64 1.82 -18.51
CA VAL A 281 -15.58 0.42 -18.96
C VAL A 281 -16.51 -0.45 -18.12
N ALA A 282 -16.57 -0.21 -16.81
CA ALA A 282 -17.42 -0.96 -15.87
C ALA A 282 -18.92 -0.79 -16.16
N ASP A 283 -19.32 0.39 -16.65
CA ASP A 283 -20.67 0.65 -17.15
C ASP A 283 -21.10 -0.26 -18.32
N ARG A 284 -20.13 -0.84 -19.02
CA ARG A 284 -20.37 -1.69 -20.20
C ARG A 284 -20.14 -3.16 -19.89
N ASP A 285 -18.99 -3.49 -19.29
CA ASP A 285 -18.62 -4.88 -19.02
C ASP A 285 -17.60 -5.01 -17.86
N PRO A 286 -17.88 -5.83 -16.84
CA PRO A 286 -16.99 -5.98 -15.68
C PRO A 286 -15.70 -6.74 -16.03
N ASP A 287 -15.72 -7.73 -16.93
CA ASP A 287 -14.53 -8.49 -17.30
C ASP A 287 -13.57 -7.65 -18.16
N ALA A 288 -14.09 -6.83 -19.08
CA ALA A 288 -13.31 -5.86 -19.85
C ALA A 288 -12.62 -4.84 -18.93
N THR A 289 -13.27 -4.46 -17.82
CA THR A 289 -12.69 -3.57 -16.81
C THR A 289 -11.47 -4.19 -16.14
N LEU A 290 -11.53 -5.48 -15.78
CA LEU A 290 -10.37 -6.18 -15.24
C LEU A 290 -9.25 -6.34 -16.26
N ALA A 291 -9.58 -6.62 -17.52
CA ALA A 291 -8.60 -6.66 -18.60
C ALA A 291 -7.91 -5.30 -18.78
N TYR A 292 -8.68 -4.21 -18.73
CA TYR A 292 -8.17 -2.84 -18.74
C TYR A 292 -7.24 -2.58 -17.55
N PHE A 293 -7.67 -2.89 -16.32
CA PHE A 293 -6.85 -2.68 -15.11
C PHE A 293 -5.55 -3.49 -15.10
N ALA A 294 -5.58 -4.70 -15.67
CA ALA A 294 -4.39 -5.54 -15.76
C ALA A 294 -3.29 -4.93 -16.65
N ARG A 295 -3.65 -4.10 -17.63
CA ARG A 295 -2.71 -3.57 -18.64
C ARG A 295 -2.50 -2.06 -18.56
N VAL A 296 -3.37 -1.32 -17.89
CA VAL A 296 -3.34 0.14 -17.89
C VAL A 296 -2.04 0.73 -17.32
N SER A 297 -1.47 0.13 -16.27
CA SER A 297 -0.20 0.61 -15.70
C SER A 297 0.97 0.42 -16.68
N GLU A 298 0.97 -0.67 -17.46
CA GLU A 298 1.93 -0.88 -18.53
C GLU A 298 1.75 0.18 -19.63
N VAL A 299 0.52 0.42 -20.09
CA VAL A 299 0.24 1.41 -21.16
C VAL A 299 0.62 2.83 -20.72
N VAL A 300 0.33 3.21 -19.48
CA VAL A 300 0.68 4.53 -18.94
C VAL A 300 2.18 4.67 -18.72
N GLY A 301 2.85 3.64 -18.19
CA GLY A 301 4.32 3.62 -18.10
C GLY A 301 5.00 3.70 -19.47
N LEU A 302 4.36 3.12 -20.49
CA LEU A 302 4.79 3.25 -21.87
C LEU A 302 4.46 4.62 -22.46
N ALA A 303 3.46 5.39 -22.03
CA ALA A 303 3.16 6.70 -22.62
C ALA A 303 4.32 7.72 -22.51
N GLY A 304 5.28 7.50 -21.62
CA GLY A 304 6.45 8.37 -21.46
C GLY A 304 6.20 9.46 -20.43
N LYS A 305 6.52 10.73 -20.76
CA LYS A 305 6.46 11.86 -19.82
C LYS A 305 5.08 11.98 -19.17
N GLU A 306 5.07 12.40 -17.91
CA GLU A 306 3.87 12.46 -17.05
C GLU A 306 2.71 13.30 -17.62
N ASP A 307 2.95 14.15 -18.63
CA ASP A 307 1.92 15.00 -19.25
C ASP A 307 1.40 14.51 -20.62
N ASP A 308 1.96 13.46 -21.22
CA ASP A 308 1.51 12.99 -22.54
C ASP A 308 0.37 11.96 -22.39
N THR A 309 -0.88 12.45 -22.46
CA THR A 309 -2.07 11.59 -22.41
C THR A 309 -2.45 11.00 -23.76
N GLY A 310 -1.85 11.45 -24.87
CA GLY A 310 -2.31 11.11 -26.21
C GLY A 310 -2.24 9.61 -26.48
N VAL A 311 -1.23 8.94 -25.91
CA VAL A 311 -1.05 7.49 -26.05
C VAL A 311 -2.17 6.72 -25.37
N PHE A 312 -2.43 7.07 -24.12
CA PHE A 312 -3.48 6.46 -23.32
C PHE A 312 -4.86 6.74 -23.89
N ASP A 313 -5.13 7.99 -24.30
CA ASP A 313 -6.42 8.41 -24.84
C ASP A 313 -6.75 7.70 -26.15
N ALA A 314 -5.77 7.54 -27.05
CA ALA A 314 -5.94 6.81 -28.30
C ALA A 314 -6.15 5.30 -28.09
N TRP A 315 -5.40 4.69 -27.15
CA TRP A 315 -5.59 3.29 -26.79
C TRP A 315 -6.96 3.06 -26.16
N PHE A 316 -7.35 3.89 -25.20
CA PHE A 316 -8.64 3.78 -24.54
C PHE A 316 -9.81 3.99 -25.51
N GLY A 317 -9.74 5.01 -26.37
CA GLY A 317 -10.77 5.28 -27.37
C GLY A 317 -11.01 4.09 -28.30
N GLN A 318 -9.93 3.50 -28.84
CA GLN A 318 -10.03 2.29 -29.67
C GLN A 318 -10.57 1.08 -28.89
N GLY A 319 -10.24 0.94 -27.61
CA GLY A 319 -10.78 -0.11 -26.75
C GLY A 319 -12.28 0.05 -26.52
N MET A 320 -12.75 1.28 -26.33
CA MET A 320 -14.18 1.57 -26.20
C MET A 320 -14.94 1.35 -27.51
N GLU A 321 -14.37 1.71 -28.66
CA GLU A 321 -14.95 1.38 -29.99
C GLU A 321 -15.06 -0.13 -30.20
N ALA A 322 -14.03 -0.89 -29.82
CA ALA A 322 -14.05 -2.36 -29.88
C ALA A 322 -15.13 -2.94 -28.95
N LEU A 323 -15.29 -2.38 -27.76
CA LEU A 323 -16.30 -2.78 -26.78
C LEU A 323 -17.73 -2.44 -27.24
N GLU A 324 -17.90 -1.32 -27.95
CA GLU A 324 -19.18 -0.95 -28.59
C GLU A 324 -19.53 -1.89 -29.74
N TYR A 325 -18.53 -2.36 -30.50
CA TYR A 325 -18.72 -3.35 -31.54
C TYR A 325 -19.15 -4.71 -30.98
N SER A 326 -18.43 -5.22 -29.97
CA SER A 326 -18.81 -6.44 -29.23
C SER A 326 -18.07 -6.54 -27.89
N VAL A 327 -18.71 -7.15 -26.90
CA VAL A 327 -18.12 -7.35 -25.56
C VAL A 327 -16.82 -8.16 -25.64
N GLU A 328 -16.79 -9.22 -26.43
CA GLU A 328 -15.62 -10.08 -26.62
C GLU A 328 -14.44 -9.33 -27.27
N ALA A 329 -14.72 -8.48 -28.28
CA ALA A 329 -13.68 -7.68 -28.91
C ALA A 329 -13.08 -6.66 -27.93
N GLY A 330 -13.92 -6.00 -27.12
CA GLY A 330 -13.46 -5.08 -26.08
C GLY A 330 -12.59 -5.77 -25.02
N ARG A 331 -13.02 -6.94 -24.52
CA ARG A 331 -12.24 -7.77 -23.58
C ARG A 331 -10.87 -8.14 -24.14
N ALA A 332 -10.84 -8.67 -25.36
CA ALA A 332 -9.60 -9.05 -26.03
C ALA A 332 -8.70 -7.85 -26.34
N PHE A 333 -9.29 -6.69 -26.68
CA PHE A 333 -8.54 -5.46 -26.93
C PHE A 333 -7.87 -4.95 -25.65
N PHE A 334 -8.62 -4.77 -24.56
CA PHE A 334 -8.05 -4.32 -23.29
C PHE A 334 -7.08 -5.33 -22.68
N GLY A 335 -7.27 -6.62 -22.94
CA GLY A 335 -6.32 -7.69 -22.59
C GLY A 335 -5.01 -7.68 -23.39
N LEU A 336 -4.91 -6.85 -24.45
CA LEU A 336 -3.82 -6.82 -25.43
C LEU A 336 -3.64 -8.15 -26.19
N GLU A 337 -4.73 -8.87 -26.43
CA GLU A 337 -4.73 -10.17 -27.12
C GLU A 337 -4.90 -10.02 -28.64
N THR A 338 -5.39 -8.86 -29.10
CA THR A 338 -5.61 -8.60 -30.52
C THR A 338 -4.41 -7.91 -31.16
N GLN A 339 -4.14 -8.24 -32.44
CA GLN A 339 -3.11 -7.56 -33.22
C GLN A 339 -3.40 -6.05 -33.35
N GLN A 340 -4.68 -5.67 -33.37
CA GLN A 340 -5.11 -4.28 -33.37
C GLN A 340 -4.76 -3.57 -32.05
N ALA A 341 -4.98 -4.20 -30.89
CA ALA A 341 -4.62 -3.62 -29.60
C ALA A 341 -3.10 -3.46 -29.44
N CYS A 342 -2.32 -4.47 -29.84
CA CYS A 342 -0.86 -4.34 -29.87
C CYS A 342 -0.42 -3.20 -30.80
N SER A 343 -0.98 -3.14 -32.01
CA SER A 343 -0.65 -2.09 -32.98
C SER A 343 -1.05 -0.69 -32.50
N ALA A 344 -2.17 -0.57 -31.78
CA ALA A 344 -2.65 0.70 -31.22
C ALA A 344 -1.70 1.24 -30.16
N VAL A 345 -1.31 0.40 -29.18
CA VAL A 345 -0.30 0.77 -28.17
C VAL A 345 1.02 1.11 -28.86
N GLU A 346 1.46 0.34 -29.86
CA GLU A 346 2.71 0.56 -30.58
C GLU A 346 2.73 1.84 -31.43
N GLN A 347 1.63 2.17 -32.12
CA GLN A 347 1.50 3.41 -32.90
C GLN A 347 1.50 4.63 -31.98
N ALA A 348 0.80 4.51 -30.85
CA ALA A 348 0.66 5.54 -29.85
C ALA A 348 2.01 5.83 -29.16
N MET A 349 2.85 4.83 -28.95
CA MET A 349 4.13 4.93 -28.23
C MET A 349 5.23 5.80 -28.87
N SER A 350 5.01 6.43 -30.03
CA SER A 350 5.98 7.29 -30.75
C SER A 350 7.41 6.71 -30.85
N GLY A 351 7.54 5.38 -30.81
CA GLY A 351 8.79 4.67 -30.60
C GLY A 351 8.75 3.25 -31.13
N VAL A 352 9.89 2.55 -31.11
CA VAL A 352 9.99 1.16 -31.57
C VAL A 352 10.20 0.25 -30.36
N SER A 353 9.31 -0.72 -30.17
CA SER A 353 9.48 -1.73 -29.12
C SER A 353 10.56 -2.73 -29.51
N LEU A 354 11.34 -3.19 -28.52
CA LEU A 354 12.41 -4.15 -28.75
C LEU A 354 11.87 -5.46 -29.35
N ARG A 355 10.69 -5.90 -28.89
CA ARG A 355 10.05 -7.15 -29.37
C ARG A 355 9.88 -7.20 -30.90
N GLN A 356 9.56 -6.08 -31.54
CA GLN A 356 9.39 -6.01 -33.00
C GLN A 356 10.69 -6.26 -33.77
N VAL A 357 11.80 -5.76 -33.24
CA VAL A 357 13.09 -5.75 -33.93
C VAL A 357 14.05 -6.82 -33.42
N ALA A 358 13.77 -7.44 -32.26
CA ALA A 358 14.65 -8.40 -31.59
C ALA A 358 15.12 -9.53 -32.52
N ARG A 359 14.21 -10.12 -33.31
CA ARG A 359 14.58 -11.17 -34.28
C ARG A 359 15.51 -10.65 -35.36
N SER A 360 15.24 -9.46 -35.91
CA SER A 360 16.07 -8.83 -36.93
C SER A 360 17.44 -8.44 -36.36
N LEU A 361 17.48 -7.92 -35.13
CA LEU A 361 18.69 -7.53 -34.43
C LEU A 361 19.55 -8.73 -34.05
N LYS A 362 18.93 -9.84 -33.65
CA LYS A 362 19.64 -11.11 -33.40
C LYS A 362 20.33 -11.63 -34.66
N MET A 363 19.63 -11.62 -35.80
CA MET A 363 20.24 -12.00 -37.09
C MET A 363 21.37 -11.04 -37.48
N PHE A 364 21.20 -9.75 -37.25
CA PHE A 364 22.22 -8.73 -37.51
C PHE A 364 23.46 -8.90 -36.61
N ALA A 365 23.26 -9.13 -35.31
CA ALA A 365 24.32 -9.41 -34.35
C ALA A 365 25.15 -10.64 -34.77
N ARG A 366 24.47 -11.74 -35.10
CA ARG A 366 25.12 -12.97 -35.58
C ARG A 366 25.89 -12.77 -36.89
N ALA A 367 25.39 -11.91 -37.78
CA ALA A 367 26.11 -11.57 -39.01
C ALA A 367 27.38 -10.75 -38.74
N LEU A 368 27.43 -9.98 -37.64
CA LEU A 368 28.57 -9.14 -37.28
C LEU A 368 29.66 -9.86 -36.48
N CYS A 369 29.29 -10.73 -35.53
CA CYS A 369 30.26 -11.44 -34.65
C CYS A 369 30.38 -12.95 -34.92
N GLY A 370 29.63 -13.50 -35.87
CA GLY A 370 29.63 -14.93 -36.19
C GLY A 370 29.01 -15.85 -35.12
N GLU A 371 28.79 -15.37 -33.89
CA GLU A 371 28.23 -16.14 -32.76
C GLU A 371 26.72 -15.89 -32.55
N ASP A 372 26.02 -16.83 -31.91
CA ASP A 372 24.60 -16.68 -31.60
C ASP A 372 24.41 -15.89 -30.30
N VAL A 373 24.15 -14.59 -30.43
CA VAL A 373 23.92 -13.67 -29.31
C VAL A 373 22.42 -13.51 -29.04
N ALA A 374 22.00 -13.66 -27.79
CA ALA A 374 20.64 -13.39 -27.35
C ALA A 374 20.40 -11.87 -27.21
N ILE A 375 19.19 -11.43 -27.54
CA ILE A 375 18.77 -10.02 -27.38
C ILE A 375 17.66 -9.99 -26.35
N GLU A 376 17.88 -9.30 -25.24
CA GLU A 376 16.94 -9.21 -24.12
C GLU A 376 16.71 -7.75 -23.70
N GLY A 377 15.65 -7.51 -22.92
CA GLY A 377 15.38 -6.19 -22.35
C GLY A 377 16.29 -5.89 -21.16
N LEU A 378 16.67 -4.63 -20.96
CA LEU A 378 17.40 -4.19 -19.78
C LEU A 378 16.62 -4.60 -18.50
N PRO A 379 17.25 -5.32 -17.55
CA PRO A 379 16.59 -5.70 -16.31
C PRO A 379 16.31 -4.46 -15.45
N GLU A 380 15.05 -4.30 -15.05
CA GLU A 380 14.63 -3.28 -14.08
C GLU A 380 15.26 -3.63 -12.71
N GLY A 381 16.40 -3.01 -12.39
CA GLY A 381 17.06 -3.18 -11.08
C GLY A 381 18.54 -3.60 -11.08
N GLY A 382 19.26 -3.49 -12.20
CA GLY A 382 20.70 -3.83 -12.29
C GLY A 382 21.67 -2.75 -11.81
N GLY A 383 21.50 -2.24 -10.58
CA GLY A 383 22.57 -1.49 -9.91
C GLY A 383 23.72 -2.43 -9.56
N SER A 384 24.77 -2.45 -10.38
CA SER A 384 25.97 -3.21 -10.07
C SER A 384 26.65 -2.64 -8.82
N VAL A 385 26.84 -3.53 -7.85
CA VAL A 385 27.60 -3.35 -6.62
C VAL A 385 29.01 -2.88 -6.97
N GLY A 386 29.35 -1.66 -6.55
CA GLY A 386 30.66 -1.06 -6.76
C GLY A 386 30.68 0.37 -6.25
N ALA A 387 30.66 0.53 -4.92
CA ALA A 387 30.79 1.83 -4.27
C ALA A 387 32.14 2.47 -4.59
N SER A 388 32.13 3.61 -5.29
CA SER A 388 32.82 4.85 -4.88
C SER A 388 32.87 5.82 -6.06
N HIS A 389 32.06 6.87 -5.98
CA HIS A 389 32.34 8.28 -6.26
C HIS A 389 31.10 8.99 -6.77
N MET A 390 30.67 9.97 -5.98
CA MET A 390 29.52 10.82 -6.19
C MET A 390 29.64 11.58 -7.52
N SER A 391 28.82 11.18 -8.48
CA SER A 391 28.13 12.12 -9.37
C SER A 391 26.82 11.46 -9.77
N ALA A 392 25.70 12.12 -9.48
CA ALA A 392 24.39 11.71 -9.94
C ALA A 392 24.34 11.89 -11.46
N SER A 393 24.70 10.83 -12.19
CA SER A 393 24.38 10.69 -13.61
C SER A 393 23.07 9.90 -13.73
N PRO A 394 22.18 10.26 -14.67
CA PRO A 394 20.89 9.59 -14.82
C PRO A 394 21.09 8.11 -15.17
N VAL A 395 20.16 7.28 -14.70
CA VAL A 395 20.03 5.84 -14.98
C VAL A 395 20.42 5.56 -16.44
N SER A 396 21.49 4.78 -16.64
CA SER A 396 22.11 4.69 -17.96
C SER A 396 21.22 3.89 -18.92
N GLU A 397 20.53 4.58 -19.85
CA GLU A 397 19.90 4.04 -21.07
C GLU A 397 20.94 3.49 -22.08
N LYS A 398 22.00 2.83 -21.60
CA LYS A 398 23.03 2.24 -22.44
C LYS A 398 22.75 0.76 -22.59
N ALA A 399 22.98 0.26 -23.80
CA ALA A 399 23.01 -1.17 -24.03
C ALA A 399 24.08 -1.81 -23.14
N GLN A 400 23.84 -3.03 -22.68
CA GLN A 400 24.77 -3.78 -21.85
C GLN A 400 24.99 -5.17 -22.45
N VAL A 401 26.13 -5.77 -22.16
CA VAL A 401 26.41 -7.16 -22.52
C VAL A 401 26.58 -7.97 -21.24
N SER A 402 26.01 -9.17 -21.21
CA SER A 402 26.24 -10.14 -20.14
C SER A 402 27.74 -10.42 -19.97
N THR A 403 28.15 -10.78 -18.75
CA THR A 403 29.55 -11.09 -18.42
C THR A 403 30.13 -12.25 -19.24
N ASP A 404 29.27 -13.11 -19.80
CA ASP A 404 29.65 -14.21 -20.67
C ASP A 404 29.67 -13.86 -22.17
N GLY A 405 29.32 -12.62 -22.53
CA GLY A 405 29.28 -12.13 -23.92
C GLY A 405 28.09 -12.63 -24.74
N LYS A 406 27.20 -13.45 -24.17
CA LYS A 406 26.18 -14.17 -24.94
C LYS A 406 24.83 -13.46 -25.04
N THR A 407 24.60 -12.46 -24.21
CA THR A 407 23.33 -11.72 -24.19
C THR A 407 23.60 -10.22 -24.24
N VAL A 408 22.96 -9.53 -25.18
CA VAL A 408 22.93 -8.06 -25.26
C VAL A 408 21.58 -7.57 -24.74
N TYR A 409 21.64 -6.72 -23.73
CA TYR A 409 20.50 -6.09 -23.09
C TYR A 409 20.26 -4.70 -23.69
N LEU A 410 19.03 -4.44 -24.16
CA LEU A 410 18.62 -3.20 -24.81
C LEU A 410 17.40 -2.57 -24.10
N PRO A 411 17.18 -1.25 -24.24
CA PRO A 411 15.94 -0.63 -23.78
C PRO A 411 14.72 -1.33 -24.39
N LEU A 412 13.65 -1.47 -23.60
CA LEU A 412 12.40 -2.11 -24.08
C LEU A 412 11.71 -1.28 -25.17
N VAL A 413 11.93 0.04 -25.18
CA VAL A 413 11.34 0.99 -26.13
C VAL A 413 12.39 2.02 -26.56
N MET A 414 12.50 2.27 -27.86
CA MET A 414 13.41 3.27 -28.42
C MET A 414 12.65 4.50 -28.90
N ARG A 415 13.00 5.66 -28.34
CA ARG A 415 12.37 6.97 -28.61
C ARG A 415 13.37 8.08 -28.93
N ARG A 416 14.60 7.73 -29.32
CA ARG A 416 15.67 8.69 -29.58
C ARG A 416 15.55 9.44 -30.90
N SER A 417 14.58 9.07 -31.73
CA SER A 417 14.27 9.73 -32.99
C SER A 417 12.77 10.00 -33.08
N GLU A 418 12.41 11.10 -33.74
CA GLU A 418 11.04 11.45 -34.10
C GLU A 418 10.42 10.44 -35.09
N THR A 419 11.25 9.64 -35.77
CA THR A 419 10.79 8.68 -36.77
C THR A 419 10.97 7.24 -36.30
N ARG A 420 10.00 6.38 -36.63
CA ARG A 420 10.06 4.93 -36.38
C ARG A 420 11.33 4.31 -36.96
N GLU A 421 11.69 4.68 -38.19
CA GLU A 421 12.89 4.16 -38.85
C GLU A 421 14.18 4.64 -38.17
N GLY A 422 14.22 5.89 -37.69
CA GLY A 422 15.34 6.39 -36.88
C GLY A 422 15.50 5.62 -35.56
N ASN A 423 14.39 5.25 -34.90
CA ASN A 423 14.42 4.42 -33.70
C ASN A 423 14.89 2.98 -34.00
N ARG A 424 14.54 2.38 -35.15
CA ARG A 424 15.11 1.08 -35.57
C ARG A 424 16.62 1.16 -35.80
N ARG A 425 17.09 2.25 -36.40
CA ARG A 425 18.53 2.49 -36.62
C ARG A 425 19.27 2.65 -35.31
N TRP A 426 18.69 3.31 -34.31
CA TRP A 426 19.29 3.41 -32.98
C TRP A 426 19.55 2.05 -32.33
N TYR A 427 18.57 1.13 -32.38
CA TYR A 427 18.81 -0.24 -31.93
C TYR A 427 19.93 -0.93 -32.70
N THR A 428 19.97 -0.73 -34.02
CA THR A 428 21.01 -1.33 -34.88
C THR A 428 22.40 -0.83 -34.49
N VAL A 429 22.54 0.48 -34.22
CA VAL A 429 23.80 1.09 -33.76
C VAL A 429 24.21 0.57 -32.38
N MET A 430 23.26 0.48 -31.44
CA MET A 430 23.53 -0.07 -30.10
C MET A 430 24.00 -1.52 -30.17
N VAL A 431 23.32 -2.36 -30.95
CA VAL A 431 23.72 -3.75 -31.16
C VAL A 431 25.08 -3.85 -31.82
N ALA A 432 25.34 -3.06 -32.88
CA ALA A 432 26.64 -3.04 -33.54
C ALA A 432 27.77 -2.63 -32.58
N HIS A 433 27.51 -1.67 -31.70
CA HIS A 433 28.48 -1.23 -30.69
C HIS A 433 28.80 -2.34 -29.69
N GLU A 434 27.78 -2.93 -29.07
CA GLU A 434 27.95 -3.96 -28.05
C GLU A 434 28.52 -5.26 -28.60
N VAL A 435 28.02 -5.71 -29.74
CA VAL A 435 28.50 -6.93 -30.42
C VAL A 435 29.91 -6.72 -30.98
N GLY A 436 30.28 -5.48 -31.34
CA GLY A 436 31.66 -5.13 -31.67
C GLY A 436 32.61 -5.38 -30.50
N HIS A 437 32.23 -5.04 -29.27
CA HIS A 437 33.05 -5.36 -28.09
C HIS A 437 33.17 -6.86 -27.82
N VAL A 438 32.13 -7.64 -28.16
CA VAL A 438 32.17 -9.11 -28.10
C VAL A 438 33.15 -9.66 -29.13
N GLU A 439 33.04 -9.26 -30.39
CA GLU A 439 33.89 -9.73 -31.50
C GLU A 439 35.38 -9.39 -31.28
N PHE A 440 35.67 -8.15 -30.89
CA PHE A 440 37.06 -7.71 -30.67
C PHE A 440 37.61 -8.05 -29.28
N GLY A 441 36.84 -8.80 -28.47
CA GLY A 441 37.29 -9.33 -27.19
C GLY A 441 37.58 -8.26 -26.12
N THR A 442 37.01 -7.05 -26.23
CA THR A 442 37.21 -5.96 -25.27
C THR A 442 36.81 -6.37 -23.85
N TYR A 443 35.78 -7.23 -23.73
CA TYR A 443 35.32 -7.77 -22.45
C TYR A 443 35.98 -9.12 -22.06
N ALA A 444 36.81 -9.70 -22.95
CA ALA A 444 37.47 -11.01 -22.76
C ALA A 444 38.88 -10.89 -22.14
N LEU A 445 39.11 -9.93 -21.24
CA LEU A 445 40.37 -9.78 -20.50
C LEU A 445 40.48 -10.84 -19.41
N SER A 446 41.11 -11.98 -19.73
CA SER A 446 41.34 -13.04 -18.73
C SER A 446 42.39 -12.63 -17.69
N THR A 447 42.20 -13.08 -16.44
CA THR A 447 43.18 -12.90 -15.35
C THR A 447 44.55 -13.47 -15.71
N GLN A 448 44.59 -14.52 -16.53
CA GLN A 448 45.83 -15.12 -17.02
C GLN A 448 46.60 -14.19 -17.97
N VAL A 449 45.90 -13.48 -18.86
CA VAL A 449 46.52 -12.47 -19.74
C VAL A 449 47.07 -11.31 -18.90
N LEU A 450 46.29 -10.84 -17.93
CA LEU A 450 46.74 -9.79 -17.00
C LEU A 450 47.96 -10.23 -16.16
N GLN A 451 47.96 -11.46 -15.66
CA GLN A 451 49.11 -12.04 -14.94
C GLN A 451 50.34 -12.21 -15.83
N ARG A 452 50.18 -12.63 -17.09
CA ARG A 452 51.29 -12.72 -18.06
C ARG A 452 51.87 -11.34 -18.36
N VAL A 453 51.03 -10.33 -18.58
CA VAL A 453 51.48 -8.95 -18.80
C VAL A 453 52.17 -8.42 -17.54
N ALA A 454 51.61 -8.63 -16.35
CA ALA A 454 52.21 -8.23 -15.08
C ALA A 454 53.59 -8.88 -14.87
N THR A 455 53.70 -10.19 -15.11
CA THR A 455 54.98 -10.92 -15.01
C THR A 455 55.99 -10.43 -16.05
N GLY A 456 55.56 -10.14 -17.27
CA GLY A 456 56.40 -9.60 -18.33
C GLY A 456 56.93 -8.20 -18.02
N VAL A 457 56.09 -7.34 -17.45
CA VAL A 457 56.49 -6.00 -16.97
C VAL A 457 57.46 -6.12 -15.80
N GLN A 458 57.17 -6.98 -14.82
CA GLN A 458 58.04 -7.20 -13.67
C GLN A 458 59.43 -7.71 -14.08
N THR A 459 59.49 -8.70 -14.98
CA THR A 459 60.76 -9.23 -15.50
C THR A 459 61.56 -8.17 -16.26
N ARG A 460 60.87 -7.27 -16.99
CA ARG A 460 61.52 -6.17 -17.74
C ARG A 460 62.18 -5.16 -16.79
N TYR A 461 61.48 -4.76 -15.73
CA TYR A 461 62.00 -3.80 -14.77
C TYR A 461 62.98 -4.41 -13.75
N GLU A 462 62.86 -5.70 -13.42
CA GLU A 462 63.87 -6.42 -12.63
C GLU A 462 65.19 -6.59 -13.41
N LYS A 463 65.13 -6.82 -14.73
CA LYS A 463 66.33 -6.82 -15.60
C LYS A 463 66.98 -5.45 -15.73
N GLU A 464 66.20 -4.36 -15.73
CA GLU A 464 66.75 -2.99 -15.72
C GLU A 464 67.35 -2.61 -14.35
N ALA A 465 66.83 -3.14 -13.24
CA ALA A 465 67.39 -2.93 -11.90
C ALA A 465 68.72 -3.67 -11.66
N LEU A 466 69.00 -4.75 -12.39
CA LEU A 466 70.21 -5.59 -12.27
C LEU A 466 71.33 -5.24 -13.27
N SER A 467 71.13 -4.23 -14.12
CA SER A 467 72.17 -3.69 -15.01
C SER A 467 72.79 -2.44 -14.37
N PRO A 468 74.13 -2.23 -14.38
CA PRO A 468 74.73 -1.08 -13.73
C PRO A 468 74.15 0.21 -14.34
N LYS A 469 73.58 1.07 -13.48
CA LYS A 469 72.86 2.31 -13.80
C LYS A 469 73.34 2.96 -15.10
N ARG A 470 72.67 2.68 -16.22
CA ARG A 470 72.67 3.62 -17.34
C ARG A 470 71.86 4.83 -16.86
N GLY A 471 72.49 6.00 -16.84
CA GLY A 471 71.79 7.24 -16.55
C GLY A 471 70.54 7.33 -17.41
N VAL A 472 69.38 7.39 -16.76
CA VAL A 472 68.10 7.57 -17.45
C VAL A 472 68.11 8.99 -18.02
N HIS A 473 68.38 9.11 -19.32
CA HIS A 473 68.16 10.37 -20.03
C HIS A 473 66.67 10.47 -20.35
N THR A 474 65.94 11.27 -19.59
CA THR A 474 64.54 11.62 -19.89
C THR A 474 64.50 12.76 -20.90
N LEU A 475 63.38 12.91 -21.62
CA LEU A 475 63.11 14.02 -22.56
C LEU A 475 63.28 15.42 -21.94
N GLY A 476 63.29 15.54 -20.59
CA GLY A 476 63.60 16.77 -19.89
C GLY A 476 65.06 17.24 -20.03
N ASN A 477 65.99 16.34 -20.35
CA ASN A 477 67.42 16.65 -20.54
C ASN A 477 67.75 17.15 -21.95
N LEU A 478 66.77 17.23 -22.86
CA LEU A 478 66.89 17.87 -24.17
C LEU A 478 66.61 19.39 -24.13
N SER A 479 66.32 19.96 -22.96
CA SER A 479 65.99 21.38 -22.79
C SER A 479 67.20 22.32 -22.57
N THR A 480 68.44 21.81 -22.66
CA THR A 480 69.67 22.62 -22.52
C THR A 480 70.55 22.60 -23.78
N LEU A 481 69.92 22.76 -24.95
CA LEU A 481 70.63 23.20 -26.15
C LEU A 481 69.92 24.43 -26.76
N PRO A 482 70.62 25.56 -26.93
CA PRO A 482 70.03 26.80 -27.40
C PRO A 482 69.61 26.70 -28.87
N ALA A 483 68.44 27.26 -29.15
CA ALA A 483 67.79 27.29 -30.44
C ALA A 483 68.60 28.10 -31.48
N THR A 484 69.09 27.44 -32.51
CA THR A 484 69.43 28.07 -33.79
C THR A 484 69.33 27.06 -34.93
N GLY A 485 68.55 27.41 -35.97
CA GLY A 485 68.96 27.17 -37.35
C GLY A 485 68.32 26.00 -38.09
N ASP A 486 67.30 26.37 -38.88
CA ASP A 486 67.04 25.94 -40.26
C ASP A 486 66.56 24.51 -40.62
N TYR A 487 65.38 24.55 -41.25
CA TYR A 487 64.79 23.58 -42.16
C TYR A 487 65.75 23.10 -43.26
N GLN A 488 65.79 21.80 -43.52
CA GLN A 488 65.65 21.25 -44.88
C GLN A 488 65.33 19.75 -44.86
N GLY A 489 64.51 19.35 -45.85
CA GLY A 489 63.68 18.14 -45.85
C GLY A 489 64.38 16.79 -46.02
N PHE A 490 63.61 15.71 -45.91
CA PHE A 490 63.79 14.53 -46.74
C PHE A 490 62.49 13.73 -46.90
N VAL A 491 62.29 13.31 -48.15
CA VAL A 491 61.16 12.61 -48.76
C VAL A 491 61.17 11.11 -48.38
N GLY A 492 60.01 10.45 -48.28
CA GLY A 492 59.95 9.00 -48.09
C GLY A 492 58.58 8.35 -48.32
N ASN A 493 58.39 7.85 -49.55
CA ASN A 493 57.35 6.95 -50.09
C ASN A 493 56.51 6.10 -49.11
N CYS A 494 55.19 6.19 -49.26
CA CYS A 494 54.24 5.16 -48.84
C CYS A 494 53.97 4.21 -50.02
N GLY A 495 54.42 2.96 -49.92
CA GLY A 495 54.25 1.94 -50.95
C GLY A 495 53.90 0.58 -50.36
N ARG A 496 52.79 0.02 -50.87
CA ARG A 496 52.38 -1.40 -50.87
C ARG A 496 51.95 -2.03 -49.54
N CYS A 497 50.63 -2.14 -49.38
CA CYS A 497 50.00 -3.36 -48.86
C CYS A 497 49.40 -4.12 -50.05
N ALA A 498 50.02 -5.23 -50.42
CA ALA A 498 49.47 -6.30 -51.24
C ALA A 498 50.08 -7.61 -50.72
N ASN A 499 49.27 -8.34 -49.95
CA ASN A 499 49.10 -9.79 -49.99
C ASN A 499 47.98 -10.19 -49.05
#